data_AF-A0A328RR18-F1
#
_entry.id   AF-A0A328RR18-F1
#
_cell.length_a   1.000
_cell.length_b   1.000
_cell.length_c   1.000
_cell.angle_alpha   90.00
_cell.angle_beta   90.00
_cell.angle_gamma   90.00
#
_symmetry.space_group_name_H-M   'P 1'
#
loop_
_entity.id
_entity.type
_entity.pdbx_description
1 polymer ?
#
loop_
_entity_poly.entity_id
_entity_poly.type
_entity_poly.pdbx_seq_one_letter_code
_entity_poly.pdbx_strand_id
1 'polypeptide(L)' 'MTLTLELYKQVKDDLKKDFPDIKDIKKEDDTVIITGNDDILWDIFEILFNGVENIEFNAEKDKEHYLTIKF' A
#
# COMPACT_ATOMS: atom_id res chain seq x y z
N MET A 1 5.27 1.45 15.01
CA MET A 1 4.68 2.77 15.35
C MET A 1 3.18 2.64 15.15
N THR A 2 2.32 3.00 16.09
CA THR A 2 0.87 2.82 15.87
C THR A 2 0.38 3.70 14.70
N LEU A 3 -0.37 3.13 13.76
CA LEU A 3 -0.89 3.88 12.61
C LEU A 3 -2.06 4.76 13.04
N THR A 4 -1.76 6.01 13.39
CA THR A 4 -2.79 6.98 13.74
C THR A 4 -3.70 7.30 12.54
N LEU A 5 -4.92 7.76 12.82
CA LEU A 5 -5.90 8.06 11.78
C LEU A 5 -5.46 9.23 10.89
N GLU A 6 -4.67 10.16 11.45
CA GLU A 6 -4.06 11.28 10.71
C GLU A 6 -2.91 10.79 9.81
N LEU A 7 -2.03 9.94 10.32
CA LEU A 7 -0.93 9.37 9.53
C LEU A 7 -1.46 8.53 8.37
N TYR A 8 -2.49 7.73 8.59
CA TYR A 8 -3.16 6.97 7.52
C TYR A 8 -3.72 7.89 6.42
N LYS A 9 -4.36 9.00 6.80
CA LYS A 9 -4.89 9.96 5.81
C LYS A 9 -3.77 10.57 4.98
N GLN A 10 -2.66 10.95 5.62
CA GLN A 10 -1.51 11.49 4.90
C GLN A 10 -0.93 10.48 3.92
N VAL A 11 -0.64 9.25 4.37
CA VAL A 11 -0.13 8.17 3.52
C VAL A 11 -1.08 7.89 2.35
N LYS A 12 -2.39 7.85 2.60
CA LYS A 12 -3.39 7.63 1.57
C LYS A 12 -3.42 8.76 0.54
N ASP A 13 -3.34 10.01 0.98
CA ASP A 13 -3.38 11.18 0.09
C ASP A 13 -2.11 11.27 -0.77
N ASP A 14 -0.93 11.04 -0.16
CA ASP A 14 0.36 10.97 -0.86
C ASP A 14 0.34 9.85 -1.91
N LEU A 15 -0.03 8.63 -1.52
CA LEU A 15 -0.09 7.50 -2.45
C LEU A 15 -1.06 7.75 -3.61
N LYS A 16 -2.23 8.34 -3.36
CA LYS A 16 -3.17 8.68 -4.44
C LYS A 16 -2.66 9.79 -5.36
N LYS A 17 -1.81 10.68 -4.84
CA LYS A 17 -1.26 11.80 -5.59
C LYS A 17 -0.09 11.36 -6.46
N ASP A 18 0.81 10.54 -5.92
CA ASP A 18 1.94 9.97 -6.66
C ASP A 18 1.49 8.85 -7.62
N PHE A 19 0.45 8.09 -7.25
CA PHE A 19 -0.07 6.98 -8.03
C PHE A 19 -1.60 7.13 -8.25
N PRO A 20 -2.02 7.95 -9.22
CA PRO A 20 -3.44 8.18 -9.50
C PRO A 20 -4.17 6.93 -9.99
N ASP A 21 -3.45 5.95 -10.52
CA ASP A 21 -3.99 4.69 -11.03
C ASP A 21 -4.18 3.60 -9.95
N ILE A 22 -3.93 3.91 -8.67
CA ILE A 22 -4.31 3.00 -7.57
C ILE A 22 -5.82 2.78 -7.59
N LYS A 23 -6.22 1.50 -7.54
CA LYS A 23 -7.62 1.09 -7.57
C LYS A 23 -8.31 1.37 -6.24
N ASP A 24 -7.71 0.92 -5.13
CA ASP A 24 -8.24 1.16 -3.79
C ASP A 24 -7.16 1.14 -2.70
N ILE A 25 -7.41 1.86 -1.61
CA ILE A 25 -6.56 1.88 -0.41
C ILE A 25 -7.46 1.71 0.81
N LYS A 26 -7.27 0.58 1.51
CA LYS A 26 -7.98 0.20 2.72
C LYS A 26 -7.05 0.20 3.92
N LYS A 27 -7.63 0.38 5.10
CA LYS A 27 -6.95 0.19 6.38
C LYS A 27 -7.70 -0.89 7.15
N GLU A 28 -6.98 -1.90 7.60
CA GLU A 28 -7.43 -2.93 8.53
C GLU A 28 -6.47 -2.92 9.73
N ASP A 29 -6.96 -2.46 10.88
CA ASP A 29 -6.17 -2.28 12.11
C ASP A 29 -4.90 -1.45 11.90
N ASP A 30 -3.71 -2.05 12.07
CA ASP A 30 -2.39 -1.44 11.83
C ASP A 30 -1.82 -1.81 10.44
N THR A 31 -2.66 -2.29 9.54
CA THR A 31 -2.30 -2.71 8.18
C THR A 31 -2.99 -1.84 7.13
N VAL A 32 -2.22 -1.36 6.16
CA VAL A 32 -2.75 -0.69 4.96
C VAL A 32 -2.68 -1.67 3.80
N ILE A 33 -3.81 -1.82 3.11
CA ILE A 33 -3.96 -2.72 1.96
C ILE A 33 -4.19 -1.87 0.72
N ILE A 34 -3.33 -2.05 -0.29
CA ILE A 34 -3.38 -1.30 -1.55
C ILE A 34 -3.66 -2.28 -2.67
N THR A 35 -4.70 -2.03 -3.46
CA THR A 35 -5.00 -2.79 -4.68
C THR A 35 -4.83 -1.91 -5.90
N GLY A 36 -4.36 -2.50 -7.00
CA GLY A 36 -4.03 -1.76 -8.21
C GLY A 36 -3.54 -2.69 -9.31
N ASN A 37 -3.07 -2.11 -10.41
CA ASN A 37 -2.37 -2.87 -11.44
C ASN A 37 -1.00 -3.31 -10.92
N ASP A 38 -0.51 -4.43 -11.45
CA ASP A 38 0.77 -5.03 -11.04
C ASP A 38 1.95 -4.06 -11.18
N ASP A 39 2.01 -3.28 -12.26
CA ASP A 39 3.04 -2.26 -12.45
C ASP A 39 3.06 -1.24 -11.31
N ILE A 40 1.89 -0.73 -10.91
CA ILE A 40 1.79 0.29 -9.85
C ILE A 40 2.09 -0.30 -8.49
N LEU A 41 1.57 -1.50 -8.21
CA LEU A 41 1.87 -2.18 -6.96
C LEU A 41 3.37 -2.48 -6.87
N TRP A 42 4.03 -2.80 -7.98
CA TRP A 42 5.47 -2.99 -8.03
C TRP A 42 6.22 -1.68 -7.78
N ASP A 43 5.86 -0.58 -8.43
CA ASP A 43 6.46 0.74 -8.20
C ASP A 43 6.32 1.18 -6.72
N ILE A 44 5.12 1.03 -6.15
CA ILE A 44 4.86 1.35 -4.74
C ILE A 44 5.73 0.47 -3.84
N PHE A 45 5.84 -0.83 -4.16
CA PHE A 45 6.69 -1.74 -3.42
C PHE A 45 8.15 -1.27 -3.43
N GLU A 46 8.73 -0.95 -4.58
CA GLU A 46 10.13 -0.54 -4.68
C GLU A 46 10.43 0.74 -3.88
N ILE A 47 9.50 1.70 -3.89
CA ILE A 47 9.64 2.96 -3.15
C ILE A 47 9.52 2.71 -1.65
N LEU A 48 8.48 2.00 -1.23
CA LEU A 48 8.19 1.78 0.19
C LEU A 48 9.09 0.72 0.82
N PHE A 49 9.62 -0.23 0.06
CA PHE A 49 10.54 -1.25 0.56
C PHE A 49 11.79 -0.66 1.22
N ASN A 50 12.23 0.53 0.77
CA ASN A 50 13.34 1.24 1.38
C ASN A 50 12.94 2.07 2.61
N GLY A 51 11.65 2.40 2.76
CA GLY A 51 11.14 3.31 3.80
C GLY A 51 10.30 2.65 4.89
N VAL A 52 9.81 1.43 4.66
CA VAL A 52 8.86 0.76 5.55
C VAL A 52 9.35 -0.66 5.86
N GLU A 53 9.44 -1.00 7.14
CA GLU A 53 10.03 -2.26 7.59
C GLU A 53 9.17 -3.50 7.29
N ASN A 54 7.85 -3.36 7.14
CA ASN A 54 6.92 -4.48 7.00
C ASN A 54 5.99 -4.28 5.80
N ILE A 55 6.54 -4.36 4.59
CA ILE A 55 5.77 -4.38 3.34
C ILE A 55 5.80 -5.78 2.73
N GLU A 56 4.63 -6.28 2.31
CA GLU A 56 4.48 -7.58 1.66
C GLU A 56 3.67 -7.42 0.36
N PHE A 57 4.19 -7.98 -0.72
CA PHE A 57 3.53 -8.03 -2.02
C PHE A 57 2.85 -9.38 -2.22
N ASN A 58 1.52 -9.39 -2.19
CA ASN A 58 0.70 -10.58 -2.31
C ASN A 58 0.28 -10.75 -3.77
N ALA A 59 1.10 -11.47 -4.54
CA ALA A 59 0.82 -11.85 -5.92
C ALA A 59 0.56 -13.36 -6.03
N GLU A 60 -0.64 -13.78 -5.63
CA GLU A 60 -1.09 -15.16 -5.81
C GLU A 60 -1.66 -15.38 -7.22
N LYS A 61 -1.29 -16.51 -7.82
CA LYS A 61 -1.77 -16.91 -9.15
C LYS A 61 -3.32 -17.03 -9.14
N ASP A 62 -3.96 -16.38 -10.11
CA ASP A 62 -5.43 -16.32 -10.27
C ASP A 62 -6.19 -15.52 -9.18
N LYS A 63 -5.51 -14.68 -8.39
CA LYS A 63 -6.15 -13.74 -7.45
C LYS A 63 -5.81 -12.29 -7.80
N GLU A 64 -6.62 -11.36 -7.30
CA GLU A 64 -6.28 -9.93 -7.37
C GLU A 64 -5.03 -9.69 -6.52
N HIS A 65 -4.01 -9.09 -7.11
CA HIS A 65 -2.76 -8.78 -6.41
C HIS A 65 -2.94 -7.53 -5.54
N TYR A 66 -2.25 -7.50 -4.41
CA TYR A 66 -2.31 -6.39 -3.47
C TYR A 66 -1.03 -6.26 -2.65
N LEU A 67 -0.79 -5.05 -2.16
CA LEU A 67 0.25 -4.78 -1.17
C LEU A 67 -0.35 -4.68 0.22
N THR A 68 0.36 -5.21 1.21
CA THR A 68 0.06 -4.99 2.61
C THR A 68 1.24 -4.31 3.30
N ILE A 69 0.97 -3.24 4.04
CA ILE A 69 1.97 -2.49 4.77
C ILE A 69 1.56 -2.45 6.24
N LYS A 70 2.41 -2.97 7.12
CA LYS A 70 2.15 -3.02 8.56
C LYS A 70 2.99 -1.98 9.31
N PHE A 71 2.35 -1.23 10.21
CA PHE A 71 2.97 -0.12 10.96
C PHE A 71 3.18 -0.46 12.45
#